data_AF-A0A522VSY6-F1
#
_entry.id   AF-A0A522VSY6-F1
#
_cell.length_a   1.000
_cell.length_b   1.000
_cell.length_c   1.000
_cell.angle_alpha   90.00
_cell.angle_beta   90.00
_cell.angle_gamma   90.00
#
_symmetry.space_group_name_H-M   'P 1'
#
loop_
_entity.id
_entity.type
_entity.pdbx_description
1 polymer ?
#
loop_
_entity_poly.entity_id
_entity_poly.type
_entity_poly.pdbx_seq_one_letter_code
_entity_poly.pdbx_strand_id
1 'polypeptide(L)' 'MFSLISYFAVFIVAVAIMVIADDDPTGVSLIEWVMFAVMAYAASQLCKRLLEIYRRGSWE' A
#
# COMPACT_ATOMS: atom_id res chain seq x y z
N MET A 1 -12.72 -7.14 7.35
CA MET A 1 -12.70 -7.16 5.87
C MET A 1 -12.72 -5.77 5.25
N PHE A 2 -13.63 -4.87 5.63
CA PHE A 2 -13.69 -3.51 5.07
C PHE A 2 -12.34 -2.76 5.14
N SER A 3 -11.62 -2.84 6.27
CA SER A 3 -10.31 -2.18 6.38
C SER A 3 -9.22 -2.77 5.47
N LEU A 4 -9.22 -4.09 5.21
CA LEU A 4 -8.24 -4.73 4.32
C LEU A 4 -8.41 -4.26 2.88
N ILE A 5 -9.67 -4.17 2.43
CA ILE A 5 -10.02 -3.65 1.11
C ILE A 5 -9.61 -2.17 1.01
N SER A 6 -9.79 -1.38 2.06
CA SER A 6 -9.34 0.02 2.08
C SER A 6 -7.82 0.17 1.93
N TYR A 7 -7.01 -0.59 2.69
CA TYR A 7 -5.55 -0.52 2.53
C TYR A 7 -5.09 -1.03 1.16
N PHE A 8 -5.75 -2.05 0.62
CA PHE A 8 -5.47 -2.54 -0.72
C PHE A 8 -5.81 -1.51 -1.79
N ALA A 9 -6.97 -0.87 -1.68
CA ALA A 9 -7.38 0.20 -2.60
C ALA A 9 -6.41 1.39 -2.55
N VAL A 10 -5.99 1.82 -1.35
CA VAL A 10 -4.99 2.89 -1.18
C VAL A 10 -3.66 2.51 -1.83
N PHE A 11 -3.22 1.25 -1.70
CA PHE A 11 -2.02 0.76 -2.36
C PHE A 11 -2.15 0.84 -3.90
N ILE A 12 -3.24 0.33 -4.47
CA ILE A 12 -3.47 0.35 -5.92
C ILE A 12 -3.57 1.78 -6.46
N VAL A 13 -4.28 2.67 -5.76
CA VAL A 13 -4.40 4.08 -6.16
C VAL A 13 -3.04 4.77 -6.14
N ALA A 14 -2.22 4.54 -5.11
CA ALA A 14 -0.88 5.13 -5.04
C ALA A 14 0.03 4.62 -6.15
N VAL A 15 -0.02 3.32 -6.50
CA VAL A 15 0.69 2.76 -7.66
C VAL A 15 0.23 3.42 -8.95
N ALA A 16 -1.09 3.55 -9.17
CA ALA A 16 -1.63 4.15 -10.38
C ALA A 16 -1.21 5.62 -10.52
N ILE A 17 -1.20 6.38 -9.42
CA ILE A 17 -0.73 7.77 -9.41
C ILE A 17 0.75 7.83 -9.78
N MET A 18 1.60 6.96 -9.23
CA MET A 18 3.02 6.93 -9.59
C MET A 18 3.23 6.63 -11.07
N VAL A 19 2.56 5.61 -11.61
CA VAL A 19 2.71 5.23 -13.03
C VAL A 19 2.24 6.34 -13.97
N ILE A 20 1.21 7.09 -13.60
CA ILE A 20 0.69 8.20 -14.42
C ILE A 20 1.54 9.46 -14.26
N ALA A 21 2.06 9.72 -13.07
CA ALA A 21 2.83 10.93 -12.75
C ALA A 21 4.33 10.81 -13.05
N ASP A 22 4.80 9.64 -13.45
CA ASP A 22 6.18 9.39 -13.90
C ASP A 22 6.41 10.01 -15.29
N ASP A 23 6.52 11.35 -15.31
CA ASP A 23 6.82 12.14 -16.50
C ASP A 23 8.35 12.27 -16.76
N ASP A 24 9.20 11.95 -15.76
CA ASP A 24 10.66 12.04 -15.87
C ASP A 24 11.37 10.82 -15.25
N PRO A 25 11.82 9.85 -16.09
CA PRO A 25 12.40 8.59 -15.62
C PRO A 25 13.79 8.76 -14.97
N THR A 26 14.34 9.97 -14.91
CA THR A 26 15.68 10.25 -14.39
C THR A 26 15.70 10.85 -12.98
N GLY A 27 14.55 11.27 -12.45
CA GLY A 27 14.47 11.93 -11.14
C GLY A 27 13.23 11.52 -10.35
N VAL A 28 13.41 11.27 -9.05
CA VAL A 28 12.29 10.97 -8.15
C VAL A 28 11.73 12.27 -7.60
N SER A 29 10.52 12.62 -7.97
CA SER A 29 9.80 13.79 -7.49
C SER A 29 9.39 13.66 -6.02
N LEU A 30 9.13 14.78 -5.36
CA LEU A 30 8.65 14.78 -3.98
C LEU A 30 7.30 14.06 -3.84
N ILE A 31 6.48 14.09 -4.89
CA ILE A 31 5.18 13.41 -4.97
C ILE A 31 5.38 11.90 -4.97
N GLU A 32 6.35 11.40 -5.73
CA GLU A 32 6.68 9.97 -5.76
C GLU A 32 7.19 9.49 -4.40
N TRP A 33 8.02 10.27 -3.71
CA TRP A 33 8.44 9.92 -2.35
C TRP A 33 7.25 9.79 -1.38
N VAL A 34 6.28 10.71 -1.48
CA VAL A 34 5.06 10.65 -0.67
C VAL A 34 4.21 9.44 -1.04
N MET A 35 4.00 9.17 -2.33
CA MET A 35 3.23 8.00 -2.79
C MET A 35 3.91 6.69 -2.37
N PHE A 36 5.23 6.62 -2.42
CA PHE A 36 6.01 5.48 -1.94
C PHE A 36 5.81 5.25 -0.45
N ALA A 37 5.84 6.31 0.37
CA ALA A 37 5.55 6.20 1.80
C ALA A 37 4.12 5.72 2.07
N VAL A 38 3.13 6.21 1.31
CA VAL A 38 1.72 5.78 1.41
C VAL A 38 1.58 4.30 1.05
N MET A 39 2.23 3.84 -0.03
CA MET A 39 2.25 2.43 -0.42
C MET A 39 2.88 1.55 0.66
N ALA A 40 4.05 1.93 1.17
CA ALA A 40 4.76 1.19 2.20
C ALA A 40 3.94 1.07 3.49
N TYR A 41 3.26 2.16 3.89
CA TYR A 41 2.35 2.16 5.02
C TYR A 41 1.15 1.24 4.79
N ALA A 42 0.48 1.36 3.65
CA ALA A 42 -0.68 0.56 3.31
C ALA A 42 -0.35 -0.94 3.27
N ALA A 43 0.78 -1.29 2.64
CA ALA A 43 1.29 -2.66 2.58
C ALA A 43 1.61 -3.20 3.99
N SER A 44 2.27 -2.40 4.84
CA SER A 44 2.59 -2.79 6.22
C SER A 44 1.34 -3.06 7.05
N GLN A 45 0.29 -2.25 6.91
CA GLN A 45 -0.99 -2.46 7.61
C GLN A 45 -1.74 -3.69 7.09
N LEU A 46 -1.69 -3.94 5.78
CA LEU A 46 -2.23 -5.16 5.16
C LEU A 46 -1.55 -6.40 5.72
N CYS A 47 -0.22 -6.45 5.72
CA CYS A 47 0.55 -7.57 6.24
C CYS A 47 0.24 -7.83 7.72
N LYS A 48 0.20 -6.79 8.56
CA LYS A 48 -0.15 -6.92 9.98
C LYS A 48 -1.52 -7.56 10.17
N ARG A 49 -2.54 -7.08 9.45
CA ARG A 49 -3.91 -7.60 9.56
C ARG A 49 -4.06 -9.01 9.00
N LEU A 50 -3.35 -9.34 7.92
CA LEU A 50 -3.32 -10.70 7.39
C LEU A 50 -2.65 -11.67 8.38
N LEU A 51 -1.54 -11.26 9.00
CA LEU A 51 -0.88 -12.02 10.05
C LEU A 51 -1.78 -12.20 11.28
N GLU A 52 -2.53 -11.16 11.69
CA GLU A 52 -3.51 -11.26 12.77
C GLU A 52 -4.64 -12.24 12.44
N ILE A 53 -5.14 -12.26 11.21
CA ILE A 53 -6.15 -13.22 10.76
C ILE A 53 -5.58 -14.63 10.75
N TYR A 54 -4.39 -14.82 10.18
CA TYR A 54 -3.71 -16.12 10.16
C TYR A 54 -3.47 -16.63 11.58
N ARG A 55 -2.98 -15.78 12.48
CA ARG A 55 -2.76 -16.09 13.90
C ARG A 55 -4.06 -16.22 14.70
N ARG A 56 -5.22 -15.83 14.18
CA ARG A 56 -6.51 -16.16 14.81
C ARG A 56 -7.05 -17.49 14.29
N GLY A 57 -6.97 -17.71 12.99
CA GLY A 57 -7.41 -18.95 12.35
C GLY A 57 -6.51 -20.15 12.60
N SER A 58 -5.27 -19.97 13.09
CA SER A 58 -4.39 -21.09 13.49
C SER A 58 -4.63 -21.59 14.92
N TRP A 59 -5.52 -20.94 15.68
CA TRP A 59 -5.85 -21.31 17.07
C TRP A 59 -7.29 -21.82 17.21
N GLU A 60 -8.02 -21.92 16.09
CA GLU A 60 -9.27 -22.67 15.94
C GLU A 60 -8.98 -24.01 15.27
#